data_AF-A0A8J2SPG3-F1
#
_entry.id   AF-A0A8J2SPG3-F1
#
_cell.length_a   1.000
_cell.length_b   1.000
_cell.length_c   1.000
_cell.angle_alpha   90.00
_cell.angle_beta   90.00
_cell.angle_gamma   90.00
#
_symmetry.space_group_name_H-M   'P 1'
#
loop_
_entity.id
_entity.type
_entity.pdbx_description
1 polymer ?
#
loop_
_entity_poly.entity_id
_entity_poly.type
_entity_poly.pdbx_seq_one_letter_code
_entity_poly.pdbx_strand_id
1 'polypeptide(L)'
;MSLSSVEGRRAAAVLEETIRKLTFLEAISPDILQHRDELTKFVGDEVSQIIGDQRLLEERYEGLISQRSKLRGVANKFRYKLVQTEIEGVSRKLRNSTKSLCQNLKDNPDISGNLFKIQRERQDLIEIIEQTINELRENGSFTTLIAKVTKDIDDQNRLRGSLRREREISDTARQLDKEIAQEKLRHLRQVAEQQALITQLKQQLKSIKSKTAIDVNSLQTVAEARTCSTARVHRQTERSQEIKASSLERHRETEKMVHASTLEFLEMKQQELANKLTWWANKYRDDYAKLELRLKTLTQERISNLDRLTILKKRRDSELKAEHSMRANIESRDELERRCLVKSHKERGAAAAIQSAVRAFLDRKAEEDARRAADKKKKKGGKK
;
A
#
# COMPACT_ATOMS: atom_id res chain seq x y z
N MET A 1 -43.52 28.44 107.58
CA MET A 1 -44.46 29.54 107.86
C MET A 1 -45.52 28.99 108.78
N SER A 2 -45.72 29.59 109.96
CA SER A 2 -46.79 29.21 110.89
C SER A 2 -47.73 30.39 111.06
N LEU A 3 -49.02 30.15 110.88
CA LEU A 3 -50.07 31.13 111.12
C LEU A 3 -50.37 31.20 112.62
N SER A 4 -50.86 32.35 113.10
CA SER A 4 -51.40 32.40 114.46
C SER A 4 -52.65 31.53 114.57
N SER A 5 -52.99 31.09 115.78
CA SER A 5 -54.18 30.25 116.03
C SER A 5 -55.48 30.86 115.47
N VAL A 6 -55.63 32.19 115.56
CA VAL A 6 -56.78 32.91 115.02
C VAL A 6 -56.79 32.91 113.50
N GLU A 7 -55.64 33.14 112.87
CA GLU A 7 -55.50 33.12 111.40
C GLU A 7 -55.70 31.71 110.83
N GLY A 8 -55.15 30.68 111.47
CA GLY A 8 -55.32 29.28 111.08
C GLY A 8 -56.79 28.86 111.11
N ARG A 9 -57.53 29.22 112.17
CA ARG A 9 -58.98 28.96 112.25
C ARG A 9 -59.79 29.71 111.19
N ARG A 10 -59.46 30.98 110.91
CA ARG A 10 -60.11 31.77 109.85
C ARG A 10 -59.87 31.16 108.47
N ALA A 11 -58.64 30.77 108.17
CA ALA A 11 -58.29 30.10 106.91
C ALA A 11 -59.02 28.75 106.78
N ALA A 12 -59.04 27.95 107.84
CA ALA A 12 -59.77 26.68 107.87
C ALA A 12 -61.27 26.86 107.59
N ALA A 13 -61.92 27.88 108.14
CA ALA A 13 -63.34 28.15 107.90
C ALA A 13 -63.65 28.44 106.42
N VAL A 14 -62.77 29.18 105.73
CA VAL A 14 -62.90 29.45 104.28
C VAL A 14 -62.71 28.17 103.47
N LEU A 15 -61.74 27.34 103.85
CA LEU A 15 -61.49 26.05 103.21
C LEU A 15 -62.66 25.06 103.41
N GLU A 16 -63.29 25.05 104.58
CA GLU A 16 -64.50 24.27 104.83
C GLU A 16 -65.67 24.71 103.96
N GLU A 17 -65.87 26.03 103.79
CA GLU A 17 -66.86 26.54 102.84
C GLU A 17 -66.54 26.11 101.40
N THR A 18 -65.25 26.03 101.05
CA THR A 18 -64.79 25.56 99.74
C THR A 18 -65.13 24.08 99.54
N ILE A 19 -64.87 23.21 100.52
CA ILE A 19 -65.28 21.80 100.47
C ILE A 19 -66.80 21.70 100.29
N ARG A 20 -67.60 22.42 101.08
CA ARG A 20 -69.07 22.38 100.94
C ARG A 20 -69.53 22.74 99.53
N LYS A 21 -68.89 23.74 98.90
CA LYS A 21 -69.18 24.11 97.50
C LYS A 21 -68.76 23.01 96.51
N LEU A 22 -67.60 22.37 96.71
CA LEU A 22 -67.14 21.27 95.87
C LEU A 22 -68.04 20.03 95.99
N THR A 23 -68.44 19.66 97.20
CA THR A 23 -69.40 18.58 97.46
C THR A 23 -70.79 18.90 96.91
N PHE A 24 -71.23 20.16 96.99
CA PHE A 24 -72.46 20.60 96.34
C PHE A 24 -72.38 20.44 94.82
N LEU A 25 -71.26 20.86 94.20
CA LEU A 25 -71.03 20.63 92.77
C LEU A 25 -71.03 19.15 92.41
N GLU A 26 -70.54 18.28 93.28
CA GLU A 26 -70.64 16.83 93.10
C GLU A 26 -72.08 16.34 93.14
N ALA A 27 -72.90 16.82 94.08
CA ALA A 27 -74.30 16.45 94.22
C ALA A 27 -75.19 16.91 93.05
N ILE A 28 -74.84 18.00 92.37
CA ILE A 28 -75.56 18.50 91.17
C ILE A 28 -74.94 17.97 89.88
N SER A 29 -73.70 17.50 89.91
CA SER A 29 -73.07 16.91 88.72
C SER A 29 -73.89 15.68 88.34
N PRO A 30 -74.31 15.53 87.07
CA PRO A 30 -75.00 14.33 86.63
C PRO A 30 -74.16 13.10 86.97
N ASP A 31 -74.80 12.04 87.46
CA ASP A 31 -74.12 10.78 87.73
C ASP A 31 -73.52 10.31 86.40
N ILE A 32 -72.18 10.37 86.33
CA ILE A 32 -71.42 10.22 85.08
C ILE A 32 -71.77 8.89 84.42
N LEU A 33 -72.06 7.86 85.21
CA LEU A 33 -72.41 6.54 84.72
C LEU A 33 -73.82 6.45 84.16
N GLN A 34 -74.76 7.27 84.66
CA GLN A 34 -76.16 7.24 84.22
C GLN A 34 -76.40 8.06 82.95
N HIS A 35 -75.72 9.20 82.81
CA HIS A 35 -75.93 10.11 81.67
C HIS A 35 -74.85 10.04 80.59
N ARG A 36 -73.85 9.15 80.74
CA ARG A 36 -72.78 8.95 79.75
C ARG A 36 -73.32 8.73 78.34
N ASP A 37 -74.29 7.84 78.21
CA ASP A 37 -74.83 7.44 76.91
C ASP A 37 -75.68 8.56 76.30
N GLU A 38 -76.38 9.35 77.13
CA GLU A 38 -77.18 10.49 76.68
C GLU A 38 -76.30 11.65 76.18
N LEU A 39 -75.24 11.99 76.92
CA LEU A 39 -74.27 13.02 76.54
C LEU A 39 -73.47 12.62 75.29
N THR A 40 -73.05 11.35 75.20
CA THR A 40 -72.36 10.83 74.02
C THR A 40 -73.28 10.81 72.80
N LYS A 41 -74.56 10.46 72.98
CA LYS A 41 -75.57 10.53 71.90
C LYS A 41 -75.83 11.96 71.48
N PHE A 42 -76.00 12.91 72.40
CA PHE A 42 -76.25 14.31 72.08
C PHE A 42 -75.16 14.90 71.19
N VAL A 43 -73.89 14.67 71.53
CA VAL A 43 -72.74 15.10 70.71
C VAL A 43 -72.65 14.29 69.41
N GLY A 44 -72.99 13.00 69.44
CA GLY A 44 -73.09 12.16 68.25
C GLY A 44 -74.15 12.66 67.26
N ASP A 45 -75.29 13.14 67.75
CA ASP A 45 -76.38 13.70 66.96
C ASP A 45 -75.99 15.07 66.39
N GLU A 46 -75.31 15.91 67.16
CA GLU A 46 -74.77 17.20 66.69
C GLU A 46 -73.69 17.00 65.60
N VAL A 47 -72.77 16.05 65.79
CA VAL A 47 -71.77 15.68 64.77
C VAL A 47 -72.46 15.11 63.53
N SER A 48 -73.48 14.26 63.70
CA SER A 48 -74.25 13.69 62.59
C SER A 48 -75.00 14.78 61.81
N GLN A 49 -75.55 15.78 62.51
CA GLN A 49 -76.20 16.94 61.89
C GLN A 49 -75.18 17.76 61.07
N ILE A 50 -74.00 18.06 61.63
CA ILE A 50 -72.94 18.79 60.92
C ILE A 50 -72.48 18.02 59.67
N ILE A 51 -72.34 16.69 59.75
CA ILE A 51 -71.99 15.84 58.60
C ILE A 51 -73.10 15.88 57.54
N GLY A 52 -74.37 15.85 57.95
CA GLY A 52 -75.53 15.99 57.07
C GLY A 52 -75.51 17.33 56.32
N ASP A 53 -75.33 18.43 57.04
CA ASP A 53 -75.22 19.77 56.47
C ASP A 53 -74.02 19.91 55.53
N GLN A 54 -72.88 19.27 55.85
CA GLN A 54 -71.71 19.27 54.99
C GLN A 54 -71.98 18.53 53.67
N ARG A 55 -72.63 17.36 53.70
CA ARG A 55 -73.01 16.63 52.48
C ARG A 55 -73.95 17.44 51.58
N LEU A 56 -74.91 18.16 52.16
CA LEU A 56 -75.80 19.04 51.41
C LEU A 56 -75.04 20.20 50.75
N LEU A 57 -74.04 20.76 51.44
CA LEU A 57 -73.16 21.79 50.88
C LEU A 57 -72.26 21.23 49.76
N GLU A 58 -71.78 19.99 49.88
CA GLU A 58 -70.99 19.28 48.85
C GLU A 58 -71.83 19.05 47.58
N GLU A 59 -73.05 18.51 47.73
CA GLU A 59 -73.97 18.29 46.61
C GLU A 59 -74.32 19.60 45.90
N ARG A 60 -74.60 20.67 46.67
CA ARG A 60 -74.85 22.00 46.11
C ARG A 60 -73.62 22.55 45.38
N TYR A 61 -72.42 22.33 45.92
CA TYR A 61 -71.17 22.76 45.30
C TYR A 61 -70.94 22.04 43.95
N GLU A 62 -71.09 20.72 43.91
CA GLU A 62 -70.96 19.92 42.69
C GLU A 62 -71.98 20.33 41.61
N GLY A 63 -73.23 20.58 42.02
CA GLY A 63 -74.27 21.10 41.15
C GLY A 63 -73.90 22.45 40.53
N LEU A 64 -73.39 23.40 41.34
CA LEU A 64 -72.96 24.71 40.86
C LEU A 64 -71.71 24.64 39.96
N ILE A 65 -70.76 23.73 40.24
CA ILE A 65 -69.59 23.49 39.38
C ILE A 65 -70.04 22.94 38.02
N SER A 66 -71.00 22.01 38.02
CA SER A 66 -71.60 21.46 36.79
C SER A 66 -72.40 22.50 36.00
N GLN A 67 -73.08 23.43 36.68
CA GLN A 67 -73.74 24.56 36.01
C GLN A 67 -72.71 25.54 35.43
N ARG A 68 -71.64 25.85 36.16
CA ARG A 68 -70.55 26.72 35.68
C ARG A 68 -69.87 26.16 34.45
N SER A 69 -69.61 24.84 34.39
CA SER A 69 -68.99 24.20 33.23
C SER A 69 -69.87 24.31 31.98
N LYS A 70 -71.19 24.14 32.12
CA LYS A 70 -72.18 24.33 31.03
C LYS A 70 -72.29 25.78 30.56
N LEU A 71 -72.05 26.76 31.44
CA LEU A 71 -72.10 28.19 31.14
C LEU A 71 -70.78 28.75 30.60
N ARG A 72 -69.70 27.95 30.59
CA ARG A 72 -68.37 28.36 30.10
C ARG A 72 -68.40 28.50 28.58
N GLY A 73 -68.18 29.72 28.09
CA GLY A 73 -68.19 30.03 26.65
C GLY A 73 -69.54 30.49 26.09
N VAL A 74 -70.60 30.51 26.91
CA VAL A 74 -71.92 31.03 26.51
C VAL A 74 -71.96 32.55 26.70
N ALA A 75 -72.66 33.28 25.83
CA ALA A 75 -72.78 34.75 25.86
C ALA A 75 -73.42 35.33 27.15
N ASN A 76 -74.02 34.48 27.99
CA ASN A 76 -74.68 34.89 29.23
C ASN A 76 -73.67 35.11 30.38
N LYS A 77 -72.84 36.15 30.25
CA LYS A 77 -71.82 36.57 31.22
C LYS A 77 -72.41 36.88 32.60
N PHE A 78 -73.67 37.33 32.67
CA PHE A 78 -74.33 37.66 33.92
C PHE A 78 -74.62 36.41 34.77
N ARG A 79 -75.25 35.38 34.19
CA ARG A 79 -75.51 34.11 34.90
C ARG A 79 -74.23 33.38 35.30
N TYR A 80 -73.20 33.44 34.46
CA TYR A 80 -71.88 32.87 34.78
C TYR A 80 -71.28 33.52 36.05
N LYS A 81 -71.31 34.85 36.15
CA LYS A 81 -70.84 35.58 37.33
C LYS A 81 -71.66 35.27 38.58
N LEU A 82 -72.99 35.18 38.47
CA LEU A 82 -73.86 34.84 39.60
C LEU A 82 -73.54 33.45 40.17
N VAL A 83 -73.43 32.45 39.30
CA VAL A 83 -73.05 31.08 39.68
C VAL A 83 -71.66 31.05 40.30
N GLN A 84 -70.71 31.88 39.81
CA GLN A 84 -69.39 31.98 40.41
C GLN A 84 -69.41 32.57 41.83
N THR A 85 -70.20 33.62 42.08
CA THR A 85 -70.39 34.18 43.42
C THR A 85 -71.04 33.16 44.38
N GLU A 86 -72.02 32.38 43.89
CA GLU A 86 -72.63 31.31 44.70
C GLU A 86 -71.62 30.20 45.04
N ILE A 87 -70.77 29.78 44.10
CA ILE A 87 -69.69 28.81 44.34
C ILE A 87 -68.75 29.31 45.44
N GLU A 88 -68.36 30.59 45.41
CA GLU A 88 -67.52 31.19 46.46
C GLU A 88 -68.23 31.25 47.82
N GLY A 89 -69.54 31.49 47.82
CA GLY A 89 -70.37 31.45 49.03
C GLY A 89 -70.46 30.05 49.63
N VAL A 90 -70.78 29.05 48.82
CA VAL A 90 -70.85 27.64 49.26
C VAL A 90 -69.47 27.12 49.69
N SER A 91 -68.39 27.49 48.98
CA SER A 91 -67.01 27.14 49.37
C SER A 91 -66.65 27.64 50.77
N ARG A 92 -67.04 28.88 51.09
CA ARG A 92 -66.79 29.47 52.42
C ARG A 92 -67.59 28.74 53.50
N LYS A 93 -68.86 28.43 53.23
CA LYS A 93 -69.70 27.65 54.15
C LYS A 93 -69.15 26.24 54.36
N LEU A 94 -68.68 25.59 53.31
CA LEU A 94 -68.03 24.27 53.38
C LEU A 94 -66.80 24.31 54.30
N ARG A 95 -65.90 25.28 54.09
CA ARG A 95 -64.70 25.45 54.95
C ARG A 95 -65.07 25.71 56.41
N ASN A 96 -66.10 26.52 56.67
CA ASN A 96 -66.56 26.80 58.03
C ASN A 96 -67.20 25.57 58.67
N SER A 97 -68.01 24.81 57.93
CA SER A 97 -68.61 23.55 58.38
C SER A 97 -67.54 22.50 58.70
N THR A 98 -66.55 22.31 57.81
CA THR A 98 -65.42 21.41 58.06
C THR A 98 -64.59 21.84 59.27
N LYS A 99 -64.35 23.16 59.45
CA LYS A 99 -63.67 23.67 60.64
C LYS A 99 -64.47 23.38 61.92
N SER A 100 -65.79 23.58 61.88
CA SER A 100 -66.69 23.29 63.01
C SER A 100 -66.67 21.80 63.35
N LEU A 101 -66.72 20.92 62.35
CA LEU A 101 -66.62 19.47 62.54
C LEU A 101 -65.29 19.07 63.18
N CYS A 102 -64.16 19.54 62.63
CA CYS A 102 -62.83 19.25 63.18
C CYS A 102 -62.66 19.77 64.61
N GLN A 103 -63.22 20.93 64.94
CA GLN A 103 -63.17 21.50 66.28
C GLN A 103 -64.00 20.66 67.26
N ASN A 104 -65.23 20.29 66.90
CA ASN A 104 -66.09 19.44 67.73
C ASN A 104 -65.47 18.06 68.00
N LEU A 105 -64.86 17.44 66.98
CA LEU A 105 -64.15 16.17 67.12
C LEU A 105 -62.87 16.28 67.96
N LYS A 106 -62.23 17.46 67.97
CA LYS A 106 -60.98 17.71 68.70
C LYS A 106 -61.24 18.11 70.16
N ASP A 107 -62.29 18.87 70.42
CA ASP A 107 -62.61 19.39 71.74
C ASP A 107 -63.37 18.37 72.60
N ASN A 108 -64.11 17.44 71.97
CA ASN A 108 -64.88 16.39 72.67
C ASN A 108 -64.47 14.97 72.25
N PRO A 109 -63.18 14.56 72.38
CA PRO A 109 -62.74 13.23 71.97
C PRO A 109 -63.23 12.12 72.91
N ASP A 110 -63.41 12.44 74.20
CA ASP A 110 -63.89 11.51 75.23
C ASP A 110 -64.60 12.26 76.37
N ILE A 111 -65.91 12.47 76.21
CA ILE A 111 -66.75 13.14 77.22
C ILE A 111 -66.76 12.35 78.54
N SER A 112 -66.80 11.03 78.45
CA SER A 112 -66.80 10.15 79.63
C SER A 112 -65.49 10.26 80.39
N GLY A 113 -64.35 10.23 79.70
CA GLY A 113 -63.03 10.38 80.30
C GLY A 113 -62.82 11.78 80.91
N ASN A 114 -63.29 12.83 80.24
CA ASN A 114 -63.23 14.19 80.77
C ASN A 114 -64.06 14.35 82.05
N LEU A 115 -65.28 13.81 82.08
CA LEU A 115 -66.13 13.83 83.28
C LEU A 115 -65.50 13.03 84.42
N PHE A 116 -64.99 11.82 84.13
CA PHE A 116 -64.32 10.99 85.12
C PHE A 116 -63.09 11.69 85.71
N LYS A 117 -62.32 12.37 84.86
CA LYS A 117 -61.19 13.19 85.28
C LYS A 117 -61.62 14.34 86.19
N ILE A 118 -62.69 15.06 85.86
CA ILE A 118 -63.22 16.16 86.70
C ILE A 118 -63.65 15.63 88.07
N GLN A 119 -64.33 14.49 88.14
CA GLN A 119 -64.69 13.86 89.42
C GLN A 119 -63.46 13.50 90.25
N ARG A 120 -62.48 12.85 89.63
CA ARG A 120 -61.24 12.47 90.31
C ARG A 120 -60.46 13.69 90.82
N GLU A 121 -60.27 14.70 89.97
CA GLU A 121 -59.57 15.94 90.35
C GLU A 121 -60.29 16.68 91.48
N ARG A 122 -61.63 16.66 91.48
CA ARG A 122 -62.44 17.22 92.56
C ARG A 122 -62.21 16.46 93.87
N GLN A 123 -62.23 15.13 93.85
CA GLN A 123 -62.00 14.30 95.02
C GLN A 123 -60.58 14.51 95.57
N ASP A 124 -59.56 14.48 94.71
CA ASP A 124 -58.17 14.74 95.06
C ASP A 124 -58.03 16.15 95.71
N LEU A 125 -58.74 17.15 95.19
CA LEU A 125 -58.75 18.52 95.74
C LEU A 125 -59.42 18.58 97.11
N ILE A 126 -60.55 17.91 97.32
CA ILE A 126 -61.23 17.82 98.62
C ILE A 126 -60.28 17.22 99.66
N GLU A 127 -59.63 16.09 99.34
CA GLU A 127 -58.69 15.42 100.24
C GLU A 127 -57.51 16.33 100.65
N ILE A 128 -56.93 17.07 99.70
CA ILE A 128 -55.84 18.02 100.00
C ILE A 128 -56.34 19.16 100.90
N ILE A 129 -57.54 19.68 100.65
CA ILE A 129 -58.12 20.76 101.45
C ILE A 129 -58.44 20.26 102.87
N GLU A 130 -58.97 19.04 103.03
CA GLU A 130 -59.23 18.41 104.34
C GLU A 130 -57.95 18.24 105.15
N GLN A 131 -56.89 17.70 104.53
CA GLN A 131 -55.58 17.57 105.17
C GLN A 131 -55.03 18.95 105.59
N THR A 132 -55.19 19.96 104.73
CA THR A 132 -54.76 21.34 105.03
C THR A 132 -55.55 21.95 106.19
N ILE A 133 -56.86 21.72 106.27
CA ILE A 133 -57.70 22.18 107.38
C ILE A 133 -57.21 21.57 108.71
N ASN A 134 -56.87 20.28 108.71
CA ASN A 134 -56.37 19.61 109.90
C ASN A 134 -55.01 20.19 110.34
N GLU A 135 -54.06 20.37 109.41
CA GLU A 135 -52.76 20.99 109.70
C GLU A 135 -52.88 22.42 110.25
N LEU A 136 -53.81 23.21 109.70
CA LEU A 136 -54.08 24.58 110.13
C LEU A 136 -54.67 24.65 111.54
N ARG A 137 -55.45 23.64 111.94
CA ARG A 137 -56.09 23.55 113.26
C ARG A 137 -55.14 23.06 114.34
N GLU A 138 -54.35 22.04 114.03
CA GLU A 138 -53.45 21.39 114.98
C GLU A 138 -52.19 22.22 115.22
N ASN A 139 -51.54 22.67 114.13
CA ASN A 139 -50.18 23.21 114.18
C ASN A 139 -50.05 24.61 113.55
N GLY A 140 -51.13 25.16 112.98
CA GLY A 140 -51.10 26.44 112.26
C GLY A 140 -50.25 26.39 110.99
N SER A 141 -49.97 25.19 110.46
CA SER A 141 -49.15 24.95 109.27
C SER A 141 -50.00 24.53 108.07
N PHE A 142 -49.41 24.56 106.88
CA PHE A 142 -50.03 24.13 105.62
C PHE A 142 -48.98 23.49 104.70
N THR A 143 -48.08 22.72 105.29
CA THR A 143 -46.92 22.11 104.62
C THR A 143 -47.34 21.12 103.55
N THR A 144 -48.44 20.39 103.74
CA THR A 144 -48.94 19.45 102.73
C THR A 144 -49.40 20.17 101.48
N LEU A 145 -50.11 21.30 101.61
CA LEU A 145 -50.52 22.11 100.47
C LEU A 145 -49.30 22.66 99.71
N ILE A 146 -48.29 23.19 100.43
CA ILE A 146 -47.05 23.66 99.81
C ILE A 146 -46.39 22.53 99.01
N ALA A 147 -46.18 21.37 99.65
CA ALA A 147 -45.51 20.24 99.02
C ALA A 147 -46.23 19.76 97.76
N LYS A 148 -47.57 19.70 97.80
CA LYS A 148 -48.39 19.31 96.66
C LYS A 148 -48.31 20.32 95.51
N VAL A 149 -48.46 21.61 95.80
CA VAL A 149 -48.34 22.67 94.79
C VAL A 149 -46.95 22.68 94.16
N THR A 150 -45.88 22.56 94.97
CA THR A 150 -44.50 22.49 94.45
C THR A 150 -44.31 21.28 93.54
N LYS A 151 -44.80 20.10 93.95
CA LYS A 151 -44.75 18.90 93.13
C LYS A 151 -45.49 19.06 91.80
N ASP A 152 -46.68 19.65 91.82
CA ASP A 152 -47.48 19.86 90.60
C ASP A 152 -46.82 20.86 89.65
N ILE A 153 -46.17 21.91 90.17
CA ILE A 153 -45.35 22.84 89.38
C ILE A 153 -44.17 22.11 88.74
N ASP A 154 -43.47 21.27 89.50
CA ASP A 154 -42.34 20.49 88.99
C ASP A 154 -42.77 19.49 87.91
N ASP A 155 -43.87 18.79 88.11
CA ASP A 155 -44.44 17.85 87.15
C ASP A 155 -44.91 18.58 85.88
N GLN A 156 -45.52 19.77 86.01
CA GLN A 156 -45.90 20.60 84.87
C GLN A 156 -44.67 21.09 84.08
N ASN A 157 -43.60 21.49 84.77
CA ASN A 157 -42.35 21.90 84.14
C ASN A 157 -41.67 20.72 83.42
N ARG A 158 -41.67 19.52 84.01
CA ARG A 158 -41.18 18.28 83.38
C ARG A 158 -41.97 17.94 82.13
N LEU A 159 -43.29 18.07 82.17
CA LEU A 159 -44.16 17.82 81.01
C LEU A 159 -43.85 18.83 79.89
N ARG A 160 -43.77 20.12 80.20
CA ARG A 160 -43.41 21.17 79.23
C ARG A 160 -42.03 20.94 78.61
N GLY A 161 -41.05 20.56 79.41
CA GLY A 161 -39.70 20.23 78.92
C GLY A 161 -39.68 18.99 78.03
N SER A 162 -40.53 18.00 78.30
CA SER A 162 -40.66 16.80 77.46
C SER A 162 -41.35 17.12 76.13
N LEU A 163 -42.44 17.89 76.15
CA LEU A 163 -43.12 18.38 74.93
C LEU A 163 -42.20 19.22 74.04
N ARG A 164 -41.37 20.07 74.64
CA ARG A 164 -40.39 20.87 73.88
C ARG A 164 -39.35 19.98 73.20
N ARG A 165 -38.78 19.03 73.93
CA ARG A 165 -37.82 18.06 73.37
C ARG A 165 -38.44 17.20 72.28
N GLU A 166 -39.68 16.75 72.47
CA GLU A 166 -40.41 16.00 71.44
C GLU A 166 -40.60 16.82 70.16
N ARG A 167 -40.97 18.10 70.27
CA ARG A 167 -41.07 19.00 69.11
C ARG A 167 -39.72 19.18 68.42
N GLU A 168 -38.66 19.44 69.16
CA GLU A 168 -37.29 19.59 68.62
C GLU A 168 -36.85 18.31 67.89
N ILE A 169 -37.08 17.14 68.50
CA ILE A 169 -36.81 15.83 67.86
C ILE A 169 -37.66 15.65 66.61
N SER A 170 -38.95 15.97 66.66
CA SER A 170 -39.83 15.85 65.50
C SER A 170 -39.42 16.77 64.35
N ASP A 171 -38.95 17.98 64.64
CA ASP A 171 -38.49 18.93 63.63
C ASP A 171 -37.15 18.49 63.03
N THR A 172 -36.21 18.00 63.85
CA THR A 172 -34.95 17.42 63.35
C THR A 172 -35.19 16.18 62.50
N ALA A 173 -36.10 15.28 62.90
CA ALA A 173 -36.48 14.11 62.10
C ALA A 173 -37.03 14.52 60.72
N ARG A 174 -37.94 15.50 60.69
CA ARG A 174 -38.48 16.05 59.43
C ARG A 174 -37.39 16.68 58.54
N GLN A 175 -36.40 17.32 59.15
CA GLN A 175 -35.29 17.91 58.41
C GLN A 175 -34.39 16.83 57.81
N LEU A 176 -34.06 15.79 58.59
CA LEU A 176 -33.30 14.63 58.12
C LEU A 176 -34.03 13.88 57.00
N ASP A 177 -35.34 13.71 57.10
CA ASP A 177 -36.14 13.08 56.02
C ASP A 177 -36.05 13.86 54.71
N LYS A 178 -36.06 15.20 54.78
CA LYS A 178 -35.88 16.06 53.60
C LYS A 178 -34.47 15.92 53.02
N GLU A 179 -33.44 15.89 53.87
CA GLU A 179 -32.05 15.74 53.44
C GLU A 179 -31.81 14.37 52.79
N ILE A 180 -32.34 13.30 53.38
CA ILE A 180 -32.30 11.95 52.80
C ILE A 180 -32.99 11.91 51.43
N ALA A 181 -34.17 12.54 51.30
CA ALA A 181 -34.88 12.60 50.04
C ALA A 181 -34.09 13.37 48.96
N GLN A 182 -33.48 14.50 49.33
CA GLN A 182 -32.63 15.28 48.43
C GLN A 182 -31.38 14.50 48.01
N GLU A 183 -30.73 13.80 48.94
CA GLU A 183 -29.51 13.04 48.66
C GLU A 183 -29.79 11.83 47.77
N LYS A 184 -30.90 11.11 48.01
CA LYS A 184 -31.38 10.06 47.09
C LYS A 184 -31.60 10.60 45.68
N LEU A 185 -32.22 11.78 45.55
CA LEU A 185 -32.43 12.41 44.24
C LEU A 185 -31.13 12.81 43.55
N ARG A 186 -30.16 13.37 44.30
CA ARG A 186 -28.83 13.70 43.79
C ARG A 186 -28.08 12.46 43.33
N HIS A 187 -28.08 11.40 44.13
CA HIS A 187 -27.45 10.13 43.79
C HIS A 187 -28.07 9.53 42.51
N LEU A 188 -29.40 9.53 42.38
CA LEU A 188 -30.06 9.04 41.16
C LEU A 188 -29.64 9.83 39.91
N ARG A 189 -29.52 11.16 40.02
CA ARG A 189 -29.02 12.01 38.92
C ARG A 189 -27.58 11.68 38.56
N GLN A 190 -26.69 11.58 39.54
CA GLN A 190 -25.29 11.24 39.32
C GLN A 190 -25.13 9.87 38.66
N VAL A 191 -25.89 8.86 39.08
CA VAL A 191 -25.87 7.53 38.45
C VAL A 191 -26.35 7.59 37.01
N ALA A 192 -27.41 8.35 36.74
CA ALA A 192 -27.91 8.54 35.38
C ALA A 192 -26.86 9.23 34.48
N GLU A 193 -26.20 10.28 34.98
CA GLU A 193 -25.12 10.99 34.28
C GLU A 193 -23.92 10.08 34.01
N GLN A 194 -23.47 9.32 35.01
CA GLN A 194 -22.38 8.35 34.86
C GLN A 194 -22.74 7.25 33.86
N GLN A 195 -23.97 6.74 33.90
CA GLN A 195 -24.43 5.71 32.96
C GLN A 195 -24.52 6.24 31.53
N ALA A 196 -24.92 7.50 31.35
CA ALA A 196 -24.90 8.17 30.05
C ALA A 196 -23.47 8.32 29.52
N LEU A 197 -22.52 8.74 30.37
CA LEU A 197 -21.11 8.85 30.01
C LEU A 197 -20.50 7.49 29.63
N ILE A 198 -20.79 6.43 30.40
CA ILE A 198 -20.36 5.06 30.08
C ILE A 198 -20.90 4.64 28.70
N THR A 199 -22.15 4.97 28.40
CA THR A 199 -22.77 4.65 27.11
C THR A 199 -22.08 5.39 25.96
N GLN A 200 -21.80 6.68 26.13
CA GLN A 200 -21.06 7.49 25.15
C GLN A 200 -19.65 6.94 24.92
N LEU A 201 -18.89 6.65 25.99
CA LEU A 201 -17.55 6.09 25.89
C LEU A 201 -17.54 4.72 25.20
N LYS A 202 -18.54 3.87 25.48
CA LYS A 202 -18.71 2.58 24.78
C LYS A 202 -18.96 2.77 23.28
N GLN A 203 -19.78 3.75 22.89
CA GLN A 203 -20.03 4.07 21.49
C GLN A 203 -18.78 4.60 20.79
N GLN A 204 -18.02 5.51 21.44
CA GLN A 204 -16.75 6.02 20.93
C GLN A 204 -15.74 4.89 20.74
N LEU A 205 -15.60 4.01 21.72
CA LEU A 205 -14.71 2.86 21.64
C LEU A 205 -15.11 1.90 20.52
N LYS A 206 -16.41 1.65 20.32
CA LYS A 206 -16.90 0.85 19.19
C LYS A 206 -16.58 1.50 17.84
N SER A 207 -16.79 2.82 17.73
CA SER A 207 -16.48 3.60 16.52
C SER A 207 -14.99 3.57 16.18
N ILE A 208 -14.12 3.80 17.16
CA ILE A 208 -12.67 3.72 16.98
C ILE A 208 -12.27 2.31 16.56
N LYS A 209 -12.75 1.27 17.26
CA LYS A 209 -12.47 -0.13 16.89
C LYS A 209 -12.89 -0.45 15.45
N SER A 210 -14.08 -0.01 15.03
CA SER A 210 -14.52 -0.24 13.64
C SER A 210 -13.67 0.51 12.63
N LYS A 211 -13.30 1.76 12.90
CA LYS A 211 -12.44 2.56 12.02
C LYS A 211 -11.05 1.94 11.91
N THR A 212 -10.42 1.62 13.04
CA THR A 212 -9.11 0.97 13.07
C THR A 212 -9.13 -0.38 12.36
N ALA A 213 -10.19 -1.18 12.49
CA ALA A 213 -10.31 -2.44 11.76
C ALA A 213 -10.38 -2.23 10.24
N ILE A 214 -11.14 -1.22 9.78
CA ILE A 214 -11.21 -0.85 8.36
C ILE A 214 -9.83 -0.35 7.87
N ASP A 215 -9.18 0.51 8.66
CA ASP A 215 -7.86 1.06 8.33
C ASP A 215 -6.81 -0.05 8.21
N VAL A 216 -6.76 -0.99 9.16
CA VAL A 216 -5.85 -2.14 9.12
C VAL A 216 -6.09 -2.99 7.87
N ASN A 217 -7.36 -3.31 7.55
CA ASN A 217 -7.69 -4.06 6.34
C ASN A 217 -7.31 -3.31 5.06
N SER A 218 -7.52 -1.98 5.03
CA SER A 218 -7.13 -1.15 3.90
C SER A 218 -5.61 -1.11 3.72
N LEU A 219 -4.85 -1.00 4.82
CA LEU A 219 -3.39 -1.03 4.81
C LEU A 219 -2.87 -2.39 4.35
N GLN A 220 -3.48 -3.48 4.80
CA GLN A 220 -3.13 -4.84 4.36
C GLN A 220 -3.38 -5.01 2.86
N THR A 221 -4.57 -4.66 2.36
CA THR A 221 -4.89 -4.77 0.92
C THR A 221 -3.99 -3.89 0.06
N VAL A 222 -3.64 -2.68 0.51
CA VAL A 222 -2.68 -1.81 -0.19
C VAL A 222 -1.27 -2.40 -0.17
N ALA A 223 -0.82 -2.94 0.96
CA ALA A 223 0.49 -3.59 1.07
C ALA A 223 0.59 -4.84 0.19
N GLU A 224 -0.45 -5.67 0.16
CA GLU A 224 -0.57 -6.82 -0.73
C GLU A 224 -0.56 -6.39 -2.20
N ALA A 225 -1.37 -5.40 -2.57
CA ALA A 225 -1.41 -4.89 -3.95
C ALA A 225 -0.04 -4.32 -4.39
N ARG A 226 0.65 -3.59 -3.51
CA ARG A 226 2.01 -3.10 -3.77
C ARG A 226 2.98 -4.25 -3.97
N THR A 227 2.96 -5.24 -3.09
CA THR A 227 3.83 -6.42 -3.17
C THR A 227 3.59 -7.20 -4.46
N CYS A 228 2.33 -7.46 -4.83
CA CYS A 228 1.95 -8.11 -6.07
C CYS A 228 2.38 -7.31 -7.30
N SER A 229 2.21 -5.98 -7.30
CA SER A 229 2.65 -5.11 -8.39
C SER A 229 4.17 -5.15 -8.57
N THR A 230 4.92 -4.99 -7.47
CA THR A 230 6.38 -5.08 -7.46
C THR A 230 6.87 -6.44 -7.92
N ALA A 231 6.28 -7.54 -7.43
CA ALA A 231 6.61 -8.90 -7.86
C ALA A 231 6.35 -9.10 -9.36
N ARG A 232 5.25 -8.56 -9.90
CA ARG A 232 4.95 -8.63 -11.33
C ARG A 232 5.98 -7.89 -12.19
N VAL A 233 6.39 -6.69 -11.76
CA VAL A 233 7.43 -5.92 -12.44
C VAL A 233 8.75 -6.70 -12.42
N HIS A 234 9.16 -7.22 -11.25
CA HIS A 234 10.38 -8.03 -11.15
C HIS A 234 10.33 -9.26 -12.06
N ARG A 235 9.21 -9.99 -12.08
CA ARG A 235 9.03 -11.16 -12.96
C ARG A 235 9.08 -10.78 -14.44
N GLN A 236 8.56 -9.62 -14.83
CA GLN A 236 8.67 -9.14 -16.21
C GLN A 236 10.12 -8.79 -16.55
N THR A 237 10.84 -8.12 -15.64
CA THR A 237 12.26 -7.81 -15.85
C THR A 237 13.10 -9.08 -15.94
N GLU A 238 12.87 -10.06 -15.07
CA GLU A 238 13.54 -11.36 -15.07
C GLU A 238 13.36 -12.06 -16.42
N ARG A 239 12.11 -12.21 -16.89
CA ARG A 239 11.81 -12.77 -18.22
C ARG A 239 12.52 -12.02 -19.35
N SER A 240 12.57 -10.69 -19.28
CA SER A 240 13.27 -9.89 -20.30
C SER A 240 14.77 -10.16 -20.31
N GLN A 241 15.37 -10.38 -19.14
CA GLN A 241 16.78 -10.72 -19.01
C GLN A 241 17.05 -12.16 -19.43
N GLU A 242 16.16 -13.11 -19.12
CA GLU A 242 16.23 -14.50 -19.60
C GLU A 242 16.21 -14.58 -21.13
N ILE A 243 15.34 -13.81 -21.78
CA ILE A 243 15.28 -13.74 -23.25
C ILE A 243 16.60 -13.18 -23.81
N LYS A 244 17.13 -12.11 -23.22
CA LYS A 244 18.42 -11.53 -23.62
C LYS A 244 19.57 -12.52 -23.43
N ALA A 245 19.62 -13.20 -22.28
CA ALA A 245 20.62 -14.22 -22.00
C ALA A 245 20.55 -15.36 -23.04
N SER A 246 19.35 -15.86 -23.33
CA SER A 246 19.13 -16.89 -24.36
C SER A 246 19.57 -16.43 -25.76
N SER A 247 19.30 -15.18 -26.12
CA SER A 247 19.74 -14.61 -27.41
C SER A 247 21.26 -14.46 -27.48
N LEU A 248 21.88 -13.96 -26.41
CA LEU A 248 23.35 -13.85 -26.31
C LEU A 248 24.01 -15.23 -26.36
N GLU A 249 23.41 -16.23 -25.72
CA GLU A 249 23.93 -17.59 -25.75
C GLU A 249 23.85 -18.21 -27.15
N ARG A 250 22.75 -17.97 -27.88
CA ARG A 250 22.66 -18.33 -29.31
C ARG A 250 23.71 -17.61 -30.15
N HIS A 251 23.92 -16.31 -29.96
CA HIS A 251 24.95 -15.56 -30.67
C HIS A 251 26.34 -16.11 -30.39
N ARG A 252 26.66 -16.41 -29.12
CA ARG A 252 27.92 -17.04 -28.73
C ARG A 252 28.10 -18.40 -29.41
N GLU A 253 27.04 -19.20 -29.51
CA GLU A 253 27.10 -20.50 -30.19
C GLU A 253 27.36 -20.33 -31.69
N THR A 254 26.67 -19.40 -32.36
CA THR A 254 26.90 -19.10 -33.78
C THR A 254 28.31 -18.57 -34.02
N GLU A 255 28.83 -17.73 -33.13
CA GLU A 255 30.19 -17.20 -33.22
C GLU A 255 31.23 -18.31 -33.07
N LYS A 256 31.03 -19.23 -32.12
CA LYS A 256 31.88 -20.43 -31.99
C LYS A 256 31.87 -21.28 -33.25
N MET A 257 30.70 -21.53 -33.85
CA MET A 257 30.59 -22.31 -35.09
C MET A 257 31.28 -21.62 -36.28
N VAL A 258 31.04 -20.32 -36.48
CA VAL A 258 31.67 -19.53 -37.54
C VAL A 258 33.18 -19.47 -37.32
N HIS A 259 33.63 -19.27 -36.10
CA HIS A 259 35.05 -19.26 -35.75
C HIS A 259 35.70 -20.61 -36.09
N ALA A 260 35.09 -21.73 -35.68
CA ALA A 260 35.57 -23.08 -36.01
C ALA A 260 35.65 -23.31 -37.52
N SER A 261 34.59 -22.98 -38.27
CA SER A 261 34.60 -23.11 -39.74
C SER A 261 35.64 -22.21 -40.41
N THR A 262 35.85 -21.00 -39.88
CA THR A 262 36.88 -20.08 -40.39
C THR A 262 38.27 -20.64 -40.13
N LEU A 263 38.52 -21.20 -38.95
CA LEU A 263 39.78 -21.88 -38.63
C LEU A 263 40.01 -23.06 -39.58
N GLU A 264 39.04 -23.96 -39.74
CA GLU A 264 39.13 -25.09 -40.67
C GLU A 264 39.43 -24.64 -42.12
N PHE A 265 38.73 -23.60 -42.60
CA PHE A 265 38.97 -23.05 -43.92
C PHE A 265 40.40 -22.48 -44.06
N LEU A 266 40.87 -21.73 -43.06
CA LEU A 266 42.21 -21.16 -43.05
C LEU A 266 43.29 -22.25 -42.99
N GLU A 267 43.10 -23.28 -42.17
CA GLU A 267 44.00 -24.45 -42.11
C GLU A 267 44.04 -25.19 -43.45
N MET A 268 42.88 -25.44 -44.07
CA MET A 268 42.80 -26.08 -45.38
C MET A 268 43.49 -25.23 -46.47
N LYS A 269 43.31 -23.90 -46.45
CA LYS A 269 44.01 -22.98 -47.37
C LYS A 269 45.51 -22.93 -47.12
N GLN A 270 45.93 -22.91 -45.85
CA GLN A 270 47.33 -22.99 -45.48
C GLN A 270 47.97 -24.28 -46.00
N GLN A 271 47.28 -25.40 -45.87
CA GLN A 271 47.75 -26.69 -46.38
C GLN A 271 47.76 -26.74 -47.92
N GLU A 272 46.75 -26.17 -48.60
CA GLU A 272 46.73 -26.03 -50.05
C GLU A 272 47.92 -25.18 -50.54
N LEU A 273 48.21 -24.06 -49.87
CA LEU A 273 49.36 -23.22 -50.18
C LEU A 273 50.68 -23.95 -49.92
N ALA A 274 50.80 -24.70 -48.82
CA ALA A 274 51.98 -25.54 -48.54
C ALA A 274 52.18 -26.62 -49.63
N ASN A 275 51.11 -27.26 -50.08
CA ASN A 275 51.15 -28.23 -51.17
C ASN A 275 51.53 -27.58 -52.52
N LYS A 276 51.01 -26.39 -52.83
CA LYS A 276 51.41 -25.65 -54.02
C LYS A 276 52.88 -25.21 -53.95
N LEU A 277 53.35 -24.77 -52.78
CA LEU A 277 54.73 -24.38 -52.57
C LEU A 277 55.67 -25.58 -52.80
N THR A 278 55.35 -26.74 -52.23
CA THR A 278 56.13 -27.98 -52.45
C THR A 278 56.06 -28.47 -53.90
N TRP A 279 54.89 -28.40 -54.54
CA TRP A 279 54.75 -28.72 -55.96
C TRP A 279 55.59 -27.81 -56.85
N TRP A 280 55.52 -26.49 -56.66
CA TRP A 280 56.34 -25.53 -57.39
C TRP A 280 57.82 -25.76 -57.13
N ALA A 281 58.23 -25.97 -55.87
CA ALA A 281 59.61 -26.28 -55.53
C ALA A 281 60.12 -27.54 -56.27
N ASN A 282 59.32 -28.61 -56.29
CA ASN A 282 59.64 -29.84 -57.03
C ASN A 282 59.70 -29.61 -58.54
N LYS A 283 58.70 -28.93 -59.13
CA LYS A 283 58.68 -28.62 -60.56
C LYS A 283 59.87 -27.76 -60.98
N TYR A 284 60.16 -26.70 -60.22
CA TYR A 284 61.34 -25.87 -60.47
C TYR A 284 62.63 -26.69 -60.42
N ARG A 285 62.79 -27.57 -59.44
CA ARG A 285 63.93 -28.49 -59.35
C ARG A 285 64.02 -29.41 -60.58
N ASP A 286 62.91 -30.02 -60.99
CA ASP A 286 62.89 -30.99 -62.09
C ASP A 286 63.11 -30.32 -63.46
N ASP A 287 62.46 -29.18 -63.70
CA ASP A 287 62.64 -28.41 -64.93
C ASP A 287 64.07 -27.84 -65.01
N TYR A 288 64.62 -27.36 -63.89
CA TYR A 288 66.01 -26.95 -63.81
C TYR A 288 66.96 -28.12 -64.14
N ALA A 289 66.73 -29.31 -63.57
CA ALA A 289 67.52 -30.50 -63.87
C ALA A 289 67.44 -30.92 -65.35
N LYS A 290 66.24 -30.84 -65.97
CA LYS A 290 66.07 -31.10 -67.41
C LYS A 290 66.79 -30.09 -68.28
N LEU A 291 66.69 -28.80 -67.95
CA LEU A 291 67.39 -27.72 -68.66
C LEU A 291 68.90 -27.88 -68.52
N GLU A 292 69.40 -28.20 -67.33
CA GLU A 292 70.81 -28.45 -67.09
C GLU A 292 71.32 -29.67 -67.87
N LEU A 293 70.53 -30.75 -67.93
CA LEU A 293 70.84 -31.92 -68.76
C LEU A 293 70.86 -31.56 -70.25
N ARG A 294 69.87 -30.79 -70.73
CA ARG A 294 69.80 -30.31 -72.13
C ARG A 294 71.00 -29.44 -72.48
N LEU A 295 71.43 -28.59 -71.54
CA LEU A 295 72.61 -27.75 -71.69
C LEU A 295 73.86 -28.63 -71.77
N LYS A 296 73.99 -29.64 -70.90
CA LYS A 296 75.07 -30.63 -70.98
C LYS A 296 75.09 -31.39 -72.31
N THR A 297 73.95 -31.88 -72.80
CA THR A 297 73.88 -32.58 -74.11
C THR A 297 74.23 -31.67 -75.28
N LEU A 298 73.69 -30.44 -75.32
CA LEU A 298 74.01 -29.48 -76.39
C LEU A 298 75.49 -29.08 -76.34
N THR A 299 76.08 -28.98 -75.15
CA THR A 299 77.51 -28.71 -75.00
C THR A 299 78.34 -29.89 -75.53
N GLN A 300 77.92 -31.13 -75.24
CA GLN A 300 78.55 -32.34 -75.77
C GLN A 300 78.43 -32.45 -77.30
N GLU A 301 77.25 -32.18 -77.85
CA GLU A 301 77.01 -32.13 -79.31
C GLU A 301 77.84 -31.05 -79.98
N ARG A 302 77.94 -29.85 -79.37
CA ARG A 302 78.82 -28.78 -79.85
C ARG A 302 80.28 -29.23 -79.87
N ILE A 303 80.76 -29.92 -78.83
CA ILE A 303 82.12 -30.46 -78.78
C ILE A 303 82.32 -31.52 -79.89
N SER A 304 81.39 -32.46 -80.03
CA SER A 304 81.43 -33.49 -81.08
C SER A 304 81.39 -32.90 -82.50
N ASN A 305 80.59 -31.86 -82.73
CA ASN A 305 80.50 -31.19 -84.02
C ASN A 305 81.76 -30.37 -84.33
N LEU A 306 82.36 -29.74 -83.32
CA LEU A 306 83.67 -29.09 -83.45
C LEU A 306 84.75 -30.09 -83.86
N ASP A 307 84.78 -31.28 -83.24
CA ASP A 307 85.71 -32.35 -83.60
C ASP A 307 85.48 -32.89 -85.01
N ARG A 308 84.22 -33.07 -85.42
CA ARG A 308 83.91 -33.49 -86.78
C ARG A 308 84.33 -32.44 -87.81
N LEU A 309 84.18 -31.16 -87.49
CA LEU A 309 84.57 -30.05 -88.35
C LEU A 309 86.08 -29.88 -88.45
N THR A 310 86.85 -30.14 -87.38
CA THR A 310 88.32 -30.15 -87.45
C THR A 310 88.83 -31.31 -88.31
N ILE A 311 88.22 -32.49 -88.24
CA ILE A 311 88.54 -33.63 -89.13
C ILE A 311 88.23 -33.30 -90.60
N LEU A 312 87.04 -32.75 -90.88
CA LEU A 312 86.65 -32.37 -92.24
C LEU A 312 87.52 -31.26 -92.82
N LYS A 313 87.91 -30.26 -92.01
CA LYS A 313 88.87 -29.22 -92.42
C LYS A 313 90.22 -29.84 -92.80
N LYS A 314 90.78 -30.72 -91.97
CA LYS A 314 92.02 -31.45 -92.30
C LYS A 314 91.92 -32.22 -93.61
N ARG A 315 90.78 -32.88 -93.86
CA ARG A 315 90.53 -33.60 -95.11
C ARG A 315 90.44 -32.67 -96.33
N ARG A 316 89.69 -31.57 -96.22
CA ARG A 316 89.56 -30.58 -97.30
C ARG A 316 90.90 -29.94 -97.66
N ASP A 317 91.72 -29.63 -96.66
CA ASP A 317 93.06 -29.09 -96.87
C ASP A 317 93.99 -30.10 -97.57
N SER A 318 93.84 -31.40 -97.31
CA SER A 318 94.57 -32.44 -98.04
C SER A 318 94.09 -32.62 -99.49
N GLU A 319 92.79 -32.51 -99.75
CA GLU A 319 92.20 -32.60 -101.09
C GLU A 319 92.58 -31.39 -101.97
N LEU A 320 92.57 -30.16 -101.41
CA LEU A 320 93.00 -28.95 -102.12
C LEU A 320 94.48 -28.98 -102.52
N LYS A 321 95.35 -29.54 -101.67
CA LYS A 321 96.77 -29.75 -102.00
C LYS A 321 96.94 -30.73 -103.17
N ALA A 322 96.12 -31.78 -103.24
CA ALA A 322 96.13 -32.73 -104.34
C ALA A 322 95.62 -32.11 -105.66
N GLU A 323 94.53 -31.33 -105.61
CA GLU A 323 93.99 -30.63 -106.80
C GLU A 323 94.98 -29.62 -107.40
N HIS A 324 95.68 -28.85 -106.57
CA HIS A 324 96.71 -27.92 -107.04
C HIS A 324 97.88 -28.65 -107.73
N SER A 325 98.28 -29.83 -107.25
CA SER A 325 99.32 -30.63 -107.89
C SER A 325 98.90 -31.23 -109.24
N MET A 326 97.61 -31.57 -109.38
CA MET A 326 97.06 -32.10 -110.63
C MET A 326 96.87 -31.02 -111.71
N ARG A 327 96.45 -29.81 -111.33
CA ARG A 327 96.31 -28.68 -112.28
C ARG A 327 97.65 -28.21 -112.84
N ALA A 328 98.71 -28.18 -112.02
CA ALA A 328 100.06 -27.84 -112.48
C ALA A 328 100.62 -28.84 -113.54
N ASN A 329 100.24 -30.12 -113.44
CA ASN A 329 100.65 -31.14 -114.41
C ASN A 329 99.90 -31.06 -115.75
N ILE A 330 98.66 -30.56 -115.76
CA ILE A 330 97.84 -30.41 -116.98
C ILE A 330 98.32 -29.20 -117.79
N GLU A 331 98.60 -28.06 -117.14
CA GLU A 331 99.09 -26.84 -117.81
C GLU A 331 100.47 -27.04 -118.48
N SER A 332 101.36 -27.87 -117.93
CA SER A 332 102.64 -28.22 -118.59
C SER A 332 102.48 -29.07 -119.85
N ARG A 333 101.37 -29.81 -120.00
CA ARG A 333 101.13 -30.72 -121.13
C ARG A 333 100.58 -29.96 -122.34
N ASP A 334 99.70 -28.99 -122.11
CA ASP A 334 99.02 -28.21 -123.16
C ASP A 334 99.95 -27.14 -123.81
N GLU A 335 100.96 -26.65 -123.08
CA GLU A 335 101.95 -25.69 -123.57
C GLU A 335 102.93 -26.32 -124.60
N LEU A 336 103.17 -27.64 -124.49
CA LEU A 336 104.06 -28.42 -125.36
C LEU A 336 103.42 -28.78 -126.71
N GLU A 337 102.11 -29.08 -126.73
CA GLU A 337 101.37 -29.42 -127.96
C GLU A 337 101.19 -28.21 -128.91
N ARG A 338 100.99 -26.99 -128.37
CA ARG A 338 100.91 -25.77 -129.20
C ARG A 338 102.20 -25.44 -129.95
N ARG A 339 103.38 -25.82 -129.44
CA ARG A 339 104.68 -25.56 -130.08
C ARG A 339 104.97 -26.51 -131.26
N CYS A 340 104.37 -27.70 -131.29
CA CYS A 340 104.54 -28.69 -132.37
C CYS A 340 103.71 -28.36 -133.63
N LEU A 341 102.49 -27.83 -133.46
CA LEU A 341 101.60 -27.48 -134.58
C LEU A 341 102.12 -26.30 -135.43
N VAL A 342 102.80 -25.32 -134.80
CA VAL A 342 103.37 -24.14 -135.48
C VAL A 342 104.60 -24.49 -136.35
N LYS A 343 105.36 -25.54 -136.01
CA LYS A 343 106.50 -26.00 -136.83
C LYS A 343 106.06 -26.70 -138.12
N SER A 344 105.03 -27.53 -138.07
CA SER A 344 104.55 -28.28 -139.25
C SER A 344 103.96 -27.37 -140.36
N HIS A 345 103.34 -26.24 -139.99
CA HIS A 345 102.81 -25.27 -140.95
C HIS A 345 103.90 -24.47 -141.70
N LYS A 346 105.10 -24.31 -141.12
CA LYS A 346 106.22 -23.61 -141.76
C LYS A 346 106.98 -24.48 -142.78
N GLU A 347 106.98 -25.80 -142.59
CA GLU A 347 107.68 -26.75 -143.46
C GLU A 347 106.94 -27.04 -144.78
N ARG A 348 105.59 -27.00 -144.79
CA ARG A 348 104.79 -27.20 -146.02
C ARG A 348 104.81 -25.99 -146.98
N GLY A 349 105.10 -24.78 -146.49
CA GLY A 349 105.22 -23.58 -147.32
C GLY A 349 106.53 -23.50 -148.13
N ALA A 350 107.60 -24.14 -147.65
CA ALA A 350 108.91 -24.12 -148.31
C ALA A 350 109.00 -25.07 -149.53
N ALA A 351 108.26 -26.18 -149.53
CA ALA A 351 108.29 -27.16 -150.62
C ALA A 351 107.62 -26.67 -151.92
N ALA A 352 106.63 -25.76 -151.84
CA ALA A 352 105.95 -25.18 -153.00
C ALA A 352 106.80 -24.16 -153.77
N ALA A 353 107.77 -23.51 -153.10
CA ALA A 353 108.65 -22.51 -153.71
C ALA A 353 109.83 -23.14 -154.51
N ILE A 354 110.24 -24.36 -154.16
CA ILE A 354 111.37 -25.05 -154.81
C ILE A 354 110.94 -25.72 -156.13
N GLN A 355 109.68 -26.18 -156.24
CA GLN A 355 109.20 -26.86 -157.44
C GLN A 355 108.95 -25.91 -158.64
N SER A 356 108.72 -24.61 -158.40
CA SER A 356 108.58 -23.62 -159.48
C SER A 356 109.93 -23.20 -160.10
N ALA A 357 111.02 -23.25 -159.32
CA ALA A 357 112.36 -22.87 -159.79
C ALA A 357 113.02 -23.92 -160.70
N VAL A 358 112.73 -25.21 -160.52
CA VAL A 358 113.35 -26.30 -161.29
C VAL A 358 112.76 -26.45 -162.70
N ARG A 359 111.45 -26.18 -162.87
CA ARG A 359 110.82 -26.27 -164.21
C ARG A 359 111.34 -25.19 -165.16
N ALA A 360 111.56 -23.97 -164.66
CA ALA A 360 112.15 -22.88 -165.43
C ALA A 360 113.62 -23.12 -165.84
N PHE A 361 114.33 -24.04 -165.19
CA PHE A 361 115.72 -24.37 -165.53
C PHE A 361 115.82 -25.41 -166.67
N LEU A 362 114.87 -26.36 -166.75
CA LEU A 362 114.88 -27.37 -167.82
C LEU A 362 114.47 -26.80 -169.17
N ASP A 363 113.59 -25.78 -169.19
CA ASP A 363 113.23 -25.04 -170.41
C ASP A 363 114.43 -24.31 -171.02
N ARG A 364 115.38 -23.83 -170.20
CA ARG A 364 116.59 -23.13 -170.69
C ARG A 364 117.68 -24.06 -171.23
N LYS A 365 117.71 -25.33 -170.81
CA LYS A 365 118.76 -26.28 -171.21
C LYS A 365 118.51 -26.86 -172.61
N ALA A 366 117.26 -26.99 -173.03
CA ALA A 366 116.92 -27.47 -174.38
C ALA A 366 117.20 -26.41 -175.48
N GLU A 367 117.13 -25.12 -175.15
CA GLU A 367 117.46 -24.02 -176.08
C GLU A 367 118.98 -23.89 -176.35
N GLU A 368 119.85 -24.34 -175.45
CA GLU A 368 121.31 -24.28 -175.65
C GLU A 368 121.85 -25.39 -176.56
N ASP A 369 121.23 -26.58 -176.57
CA ASP A 369 121.66 -27.69 -177.42
C ASP A 369 121.25 -27.53 -178.90
N ALA A 370 120.38 -26.56 -179.21
CA ALA A 370 120.10 -26.11 -180.57
C ALA A 370 121.28 -25.37 -181.25
N ARG A 371 122.34 -24.96 -180.54
CA ARG A 371 123.39 -24.08 -181.10
C ARG A 371 124.78 -24.70 -181.32
N ARG A 372 125.08 -25.90 -180.80
CA ARG A 372 126.47 -26.43 -180.78
C ARG A 372 126.88 -27.43 -181.87
N ALA A 373 125.99 -27.91 -182.74
CA ALA A 373 126.36 -28.93 -183.74
C ALA A 373 126.07 -28.57 -185.21
N ALA A 374 125.91 -27.27 -185.53
CA ALA A 374 125.82 -26.78 -186.90
C ALA A 374 127.18 -26.50 -187.59
N ASP A 375 128.34 -26.59 -186.92
CA ASP A 375 129.59 -26.06 -187.52
C ASP A 375 130.89 -26.79 -187.12
N LYS A 376 131.17 -27.96 -187.73
CA LYS A 376 132.54 -28.43 -188.05
C LYS A 376 132.55 -29.63 -189.03
N LYS A 377 132.88 -29.29 -190.28
CA LYS A 377 133.71 -30.02 -191.28
C LYS A 377 133.12 -31.11 -192.19
N LYS A 378 132.83 -30.63 -193.41
CA LYS A 378 133.12 -31.18 -194.74
C LYS A 378 134.55 -31.80 -194.89
N LYS A 379 134.63 -32.81 -195.81
CA LYS A 379 135.74 -33.43 -196.59
C LYS A 379 136.39 -34.69 -195.99
N LYS A 380 136.49 -35.86 -196.66
CA LYS A 380 136.39 -36.39 -198.06
C LYS A 380 136.04 -37.90 -197.92
N GLY A 381 135.47 -38.70 -198.83
CA GLY A 381 135.15 -38.63 -200.26
C GLY A 381 134.81 -40.05 -200.79
N GLY A 382 134.29 -40.15 -202.02
CA GLY A 382 134.04 -41.40 -202.77
C GLY A 382 132.68 -42.02 -202.46
N LYS A 383 131.86 -42.51 -203.41
CA LYS A 383 131.92 -42.77 -204.87
C LYS A 383 130.46 -42.56 -205.38
N LYS A 384 130.27 -42.10 -206.62
CA LYS A 384 129.76 -42.91 -207.74
C LYS A 384 128.52 -43.74 -207.41
#